data_AF-A0A4U1IWZ5-F1
#
_entry.id   AF-A0A4U1IWZ5-F1
#
_cell.length_a   1.000
_cell.length_b   1.000
_cell.length_c   1.000
_cell.angle_alpha   90.00
_cell.angle_beta   90.00
_cell.angle_gamma   90.00
#
_symmetry.space_group_name_H-M   'P 1'
#
loop_
_entity.id
_entity.type
_entity.pdbx_description
1 polymer ?
#
loop_
_entity_poly.entity_id
_entity_poly.type
_entity_poly.pdbx_seq_one_letter_code
_entity_poly.pdbx_strand_id
1 'polypeptide(L)'
;MTKKAALEHATKETERDASDLDPSRTLAALHAEDTREHASVPPVDTPDYRALRERDRARRAQAESSLSLLQERGGASAEDLFHAAWLFNHGDHPAEARRAHELAREAAERGFPQARWLAAAAYDRRCMYEGRPQKYGTQFVPDGVRHRLWDTDPTTTDAERAAWDVPPLAAQLRRAEEMTRTEPQPPMTDAPAWLKAAIARWGKSG
;
A
#
# COMPACT_ATOMS: atom_id res chain seq x y z
N MET A 1 50.72 -9.84 8.70
CA MET A 1 49.35 -10.19 8.27
C MET A 1 49.30 -10.16 6.75
N THR A 2 48.85 -11.24 6.11
CA THR A 2 48.79 -11.34 4.64
C THR A 2 47.61 -10.53 4.10
N LYS A 3 47.76 -9.90 2.93
CA LYS A 3 46.69 -9.11 2.26
C LYS A 3 45.35 -9.86 2.14
N LYS A 4 45.39 -11.21 2.06
CA LYS A 4 44.20 -12.07 2.03
C LYS A 4 43.39 -12.04 3.34
N ALA A 5 44.06 -12.07 4.50
CA ALA A 5 43.40 -12.01 5.81
C ALA A 5 42.78 -10.62 6.08
N ALA A 6 43.40 -9.54 5.57
CA ALA A 6 42.83 -8.20 5.66
C ALA A 6 41.60 -8.01 4.76
N LEU A 7 41.59 -8.63 3.57
CA LEU A 7 40.45 -8.58 2.65
C LEU A 7 39.26 -9.39 3.18
N GLU A 8 39.51 -10.58 3.75
CA GLU A 8 38.49 -11.43 4.37
C GLU A 8 37.90 -10.83 5.66
N HIS A 9 38.68 -10.04 6.41
CA HIS A 9 38.18 -9.31 7.58
C HIS A 9 37.32 -8.11 7.18
N ALA A 10 37.73 -7.36 6.16
CA ALA A 10 36.97 -6.23 5.62
C ALA A 10 35.65 -6.68 4.99
N THR A 11 35.61 -7.80 4.27
CA THR A 11 34.34 -8.33 3.73
C THR A 11 33.39 -8.79 4.84
N LYS A 12 33.90 -9.43 5.90
CA LYS A 12 33.09 -9.82 7.07
C LYS A 12 32.62 -8.63 7.92
N GLU A 13 33.36 -7.53 7.96
CA GLU A 13 32.91 -6.29 8.62
C GLU A 13 31.84 -5.59 7.78
N THR A 14 31.99 -5.55 6.46
CA THR A 14 30.99 -4.95 5.56
C THR A 14 29.70 -5.79 5.49
N GLU A 15 29.78 -7.12 5.58
CA GLU A 15 28.60 -8.00 5.66
C GLU A 15 27.93 -7.99 7.04
N ARG A 16 28.68 -7.80 8.13
CA ARG A 16 28.11 -7.58 9.47
C ARG A 16 27.37 -6.25 9.56
N ASP A 17 27.91 -5.18 8.96
CA ASP A 17 27.32 -3.83 9.02
C ASP A 17 25.94 -3.76 8.32
N ALA A 18 25.75 -4.53 7.25
CA ALA A 18 24.46 -4.61 6.56
C ALA A 18 23.43 -5.50 7.27
N SER A 19 23.86 -6.53 8.03
CA SER A 19 22.96 -7.41 8.79
C SER A 19 22.65 -6.93 10.21
N ASP A 20 23.32 -5.88 10.68
CA ASP A 20 23.12 -5.28 12.01
C ASP A 20 22.28 -4.00 12.01
N LEU A 21 21.78 -3.57 10.84
CA LEU A 21 20.84 -2.45 10.78
C LEU A 21 19.58 -2.81 11.57
N ASP A 22 19.33 -2.04 12.63
CA ASP A 22 18.13 -2.09 13.46
C ASP A 22 16.87 -2.23 12.57
N PRO A 23 16.13 -3.35 12.65
CA PRO A 23 14.97 -3.60 11.81
C PRO A 23 13.93 -2.49 11.83
N SER A 24 13.76 -1.79 12.96
CA SER A 24 12.87 -0.63 13.06
C SER A 24 13.36 0.55 12.23
N ARG A 25 14.67 0.84 12.26
CA ARG A 25 15.27 1.87 11.39
C ARG A 25 15.16 1.50 9.92
N THR A 26 15.31 0.22 9.59
CA THR A 26 15.13 -0.28 8.22
C THR A 26 13.71 -0.03 7.73
N LEU A 27 12.68 -0.37 8.51
CA LEU A 27 11.28 -0.10 8.14
C LEU A 27 10.99 1.39 7.95
N ALA A 28 11.50 2.24 8.84
CA ALA A 28 11.35 3.69 8.72
C ALA A 28 12.03 4.24 7.45
N ALA A 29 13.23 3.75 7.11
CA ALA A 29 13.94 4.16 5.90
C ALA A 29 13.21 3.74 4.62
N LEU A 30 12.74 2.47 4.56
CA LEU A 30 11.96 1.95 3.43
C LEU A 30 10.68 2.76 3.22
N HIS A 31 9.96 3.07 4.29
CA HIS A 31 8.76 3.90 4.25
C HIS A 31 9.05 5.32 3.74
N ALA A 32 10.14 5.95 4.20
CA ALA A 32 10.53 7.28 3.76
C ALA A 32 10.95 7.33 2.28
N GLU A 33 11.61 6.28 1.78
CA GLU A 33 11.91 6.13 0.35
C GLU A 33 10.66 5.93 -0.50
N ASP A 34 9.78 5.01 -0.07
CA ASP A 34 8.52 4.73 -0.73
C ASP A 34 7.65 5.99 -0.85
N THR A 35 7.50 6.73 0.24
CA THR A 35 6.73 7.99 0.28
C THR A 35 7.30 9.02 -0.69
N ARG A 36 8.64 9.16 -0.74
CA ARG A 36 9.30 10.11 -1.65
C ARG A 36 9.08 9.76 -3.11
N GLU A 37 9.17 8.48 -3.47
CA GLU A 37 8.95 8.04 -4.85
C GLU A 37 7.47 8.13 -5.26
N HIS A 38 6.54 7.83 -4.35
CA HIS A 38 5.09 7.92 -4.60
C HIS A 38 4.54 9.35 -4.59
N ALA A 39 5.33 10.36 -4.20
CA ALA A 39 4.95 11.76 -4.33
C ALA A 39 4.73 12.19 -5.80
N SER A 40 5.33 11.46 -6.76
CA SER A 40 5.15 11.67 -8.19
C SER A 40 5.25 10.35 -8.95
N VAL A 41 4.16 9.58 -8.95
CA VAL A 41 4.09 8.28 -9.62
C VAL A 41 4.21 8.47 -11.15
N PRO A 42 5.14 7.77 -11.83
CA PRO A 42 5.23 7.80 -13.29
C PRO A 42 3.95 7.26 -13.95
N PRO A 43 3.63 7.67 -15.20
CA PRO A 43 2.46 7.14 -15.89
C PRO A 43 2.49 5.62 -16.01
N VAL A 44 1.33 4.98 -15.83
CA VAL A 44 1.15 3.53 -15.98
C VAL A 44 1.69 3.07 -17.34
N ASP A 45 2.22 1.84 -17.38
CA ASP A 45 2.83 1.19 -18.55
C ASP A 45 4.13 1.80 -19.10
N THR A 46 4.69 2.80 -18.44
CA THR A 46 6.04 3.30 -18.74
C THR A 46 7.14 2.41 -18.14
N PRO A 47 8.37 2.42 -18.69
CA PRO A 47 9.52 1.76 -18.07
C PRO A 47 9.78 2.22 -16.64
N ASP A 48 9.64 3.52 -16.36
CA ASP A 48 9.84 4.10 -15.02
C ASP A 48 8.78 3.61 -14.02
N TYR A 49 7.53 3.49 -14.46
CA TYR A 49 6.48 2.87 -13.64
C TYR A 49 6.81 1.42 -13.32
N ARG A 50 7.21 0.61 -14.32
CA ARG A 50 7.64 -0.78 -14.07
C ARG A 50 8.81 -0.85 -13.09
N ALA A 51 9.80 0.03 -13.22
CA ALA A 51 10.93 0.09 -12.30
C ALA A 51 10.50 0.48 -10.86
N LEU A 52 9.55 1.40 -10.70
CA LEU A 52 8.95 1.72 -9.41
C LEU A 52 8.29 0.48 -8.79
N ARG A 53 7.46 -0.24 -9.56
CA ARG A 53 6.78 -1.45 -9.06
C ARG A 53 7.74 -2.56 -8.63
N GLU A 54 8.87 -2.72 -9.30
CA GLU A 54 9.92 -3.65 -8.88
C GLU A 54 10.58 -3.22 -7.55
N ARG A 55 10.83 -1.92 -7.37
CA ARG A 55 11.33 -1.40 -6.09
C ARG A 55 10.31 -1.58 -4.97
N ASP A 56 9.02 -1.34 -5.22
CA ASP A 56 7.96 -1.57 -4.24
C ASP A 56 7.94 -3.04 -3.79
N ARG A 57 8.08 -3.98 -4.73
CA ARG A 57 8.17 -5.42 -4.44
C ARG A 57 9.38 -5.72 -3.56
N ALA A 58 10.54 -5.16 -3.87
CA ALA A 58 11.75 -5.33 -3.08
C ALA A 58 11.62 -4.75 -1.67
N ARG A 59 11.00 -3.57 -1.51
CA ARG A 59 10.74 -2.95 -0.20
C ARG A 59 9.84 -3.82 0.66
N ARG A 60 8.78 -4.41 0.09
CA ARG A 60 7.90 -5.33 0.83
C ARG A 60 8.62 -6.60 1.29
N ALA A 61 9.50 -7.17 0.46
CA ALA A 61 10.30 -8.33 0.84
C ALA A 61 11.25 -8.00 2.01
N GLN A 62 11.88 -6.83 1.99
CA GLN A 62 12.70 -6.35 3.09
C GLN A 62 11.87 -6.08 4.35
N ALA A 63 10.69 -5.46 4.20
CA ALA A 63 9.79 -5.20 5.31
C ALA A 63 9.35 -6.49 6.02
N GLU A 64 9.03 -7.55 5.29
CA GLU A 64 8.68 -8.85 5.89
C GLU A 64 9.85 -9.47 6.65
N SER A 65 11.07 -9.31 6.12
CA SER A 65 12.29 -9.74 6.80
C SER A 65 12.53 -8.95 8.08
N SER A 66 12.35 -7.62 8.06
CA SER A 66 12.45 -6.76 9.24
C SER A 66 11.39 -7.11 10.30
N LEU A 67 10.15 -7.35 9.90
CA LEU A 67 9.08 -7.78 10.81
C LEU A 67 9.41 -9.13 11.47
N SER A 68 9.99 -10.07 10.72
CA SER A 68 10.42 -11.37 11.26
C SER A 68 11.50 -11.22 12.33
N LEU A 69 12.50 -10.37 12.08
CA LEU A 69 13.55 -10.06 13.06
C LEU A 69 13.00 -9.33 14.30
N LEU A 70 12.06 -8.41 14.13
CA LEU A 70 11.40 -7.74 15.27
C LEU A 70 10.62 -8.74 16.11
N GLN A 71 9.95 -9.71 15.50
CA GLN A 71 9.22 -10.75 16.21
C GLN A 71 10.13 -11.56 17.14
N GLU A 72 11.35 -11.87 16.71
CA GLU A 72 12.36 -12.55 17.53
C GLU A 72 12.91 -11.66 18.67
N ARG A 73 12.83 -10.34 18.51
CA ARG A 73 13.39 -9.32 19.43
C ARG A 73 12.36 -8.68 20.36
N GLY A 74 11.18 -9.29 20.52
CA GLY A 74 10.12 -8.81 21.42
C GLY A 74 8.91 -8.16 20.73
N GLY A 75 8.86 -8.20 19.40
CA GLY A 75 7.77 -7.72 18.57
C GLY A 75 8.00 -6.33 17.98
N ALA A 76 7.28 -6.03 16.90
CA ALA A 76 7.28 -4.72 16.26
C ALA A 76 6.52 -3.68 17.12
N SER A 77 6.97 -2.43 17.11
CA SER A 77 6.21 -1.31 17.69
C SER A 77 4.99 -0.95 16.82
N ALA A 78 4.09 -0.11 17.33
CA ALA A 78 2.95 0.36 16.54
C ALA A 78 3.39 1.17 15.29
N GLU A 79 4.50 1.89 15.40
CA GLU A 79 5.09 2.67 14.30
C GLU A 79 5.74 1.75 13.25
N ASP A 80 6.45 0.70 13.68
CA ASP A 80 7.01 -0.32 12.77
C ASP A 80 5.91 -1.01 11.94
N LEU A 81 4.82 -1.39 12.60
CA LEU A 81 3.66 -1.98 11.96
C LEU A 81 3.04 -1.03 10.94
N PHE A 82 2.92 0.26 11.27
CA PHE A 82 2.44 1.28 10.34
C PHE A 82 3.35 1.43 9.12
N HIS A 83 4.68 1.54 9.32
CA HIS A 83 5.65 1.64 8.23
C HIS A 83 5.56 0.44 7.30
N ALA A 84 5.53 -0.78 7.84
CA ALA A 84 5.36 -1.98 7.03
C ALA A 84 4.00 -2.01 6.32
N ALA A 85 2.92 -1.66 6.99
CA ALA A 85 1.58 -1.62 6.40
C ALA A 85 1.51 -0.69 5.18
N TRP A 86 2.19 0.45 5.23
CA TRP A 86 2.25 1.41 4.13
C TRP A 86 2.91 0.80 2.90
N LEU A 87 4.02 0.07 3.09
CA LEU A 87 4.70 -0.63 2.00
C LEU A 87 3.82 -1.72 1.39
N PHE A 88 3.13 -2.52 2.23
CA PHE A 88 2.19 -3.55 1.76
C PHE A 88 0.96 -2.97 1.06
N ASN A 89 0.54 -1.76 1.42
CA ASN A 89 -0.59 -1.05 0.80
C ASN A 89 -0.34 -0.74 -0.68
N HIS A 90 0.92 -0.62 -1.10
CA HIS A 90 1.35 -0.52 -2.50
C HIS A 90 1.45 -1.87 -3.22
N GLY A 91 0.99 -2.97 -2.62
CA GLY A 91 0.90 -4.28 -3.25
C GLY A 91 -0.13 -4.40 -4.39
N ASP A 92 0.09 -5.36 -5.28
CA ASP A 92 -0.78 -5.65 -6.44
C ASP A 92 -1.70 -6.86 -6.23
N HIS A 93 -1.60 -7.54 -5.08
CA HIS A 93 -2.36 -8.77 -4.78
C HIS A 93 -3.31 -8.62 -3.57
N PRO A 94 -4.49 -9.29 -3.55
CA PRO A 94 -5.39 -9.33 -2.39
C PRO A 94 -4.70 -9.73 -1.07
N ALA A 95 -3.71 -10.63 -1.14
CA ALA A 95 -2.95 -11.08 0.02
C ALA A 95 -2.09 -9.95 0.62
N GLU A 96 -1.49 -9.10 -0.22
CA GLU A 96 -0.70 -7.95 0.24
C GLU A 96 -1.61 -6.86 0.81
N ALA A 97 -2.76 -6.59 0.18
CA ALA A 97 -3.76 -5.69 0.74
C ALA A 97 -4.31 -6.18 2.09
N ARG A 98 -4.49 -7.49 2.25
CA ARG A 98 -4.84 -8.11 3.54
C ARG A 98 -3.75 -7.90 4.58
N ARG A 99 -2.48 -8.16 4.22
CA ARG A 99 -1.33 -7.96 5.11
C ARG A 99 -1.22 -6.50 5.57
N ALA A 100 -1.37 -5.55 4.65
CA ALA A 100 -1.41 -4.12 4.95
C ALA A 100 -2.53 -3.77 5.95
N HIS A 101 -3.74 -4.31 5.74
CA HIS A 101 -4.86 -4.08 6.64
C HIS A 101 -4.58 -4.62 8.05
N GLU A 102 -4.08 -5.84 8.16
CA GLU A 102 -3.79 -6.48 9.46
C GLU A 102 -2.76 -5.68 10.25
N LEU A 103 -1.65 -5.30 9.61
CA LEU A 103 -0.59 -4.50 10.22
C LEU A 103 -1.08 -3.10 10.63
N ALA A 104 -1.80 -2.39 9.74
CA ALA A 104 -2.33 -1.06 10.04
C ALA A 104 -3.40 -1.09 11.13
N ARG A 105 -4.27 -2.10 11.13
CA ARG A 105 -5.30 -2.26 12.16
C ARG A 105 -4.66 -2.48 13.52
N GLU A 106 -3.66 -3.35 13.60
CA GLU A 106 -2.92 -3.61 14.82
C GLU A 106 -2.17 -2.37 15.31
N ALA A 107 -1.53 -1.61 14.40
CA ALA A 107 -0.90 -0.32 14.74
C ALA A 107 -1.91 0.66 15.35
N ALA A 108 -3.11 0.78 14.77
CA ALA A 108 -4.17 1.64 15.27
C ALA A 108 -4.69 1.18 16.65
N GLU A 109 -4.88 -0.12 16.85
CA GLU A 109 -5.28 -0.73 18.13
C GLU A 109 -4.23 -0.50 19.23
N ARG A 110 -2.94 -0.46 18.85
CA ARG A 110 -1.80 -0.14 19.73
C ARG A 110 -1.57 1.37 19.94
N GLY A 111 -2.50 2.22 19.50
CA GLY A 111 -2.47 3.66 19.77
C GLY A 111 -1.73 4.52 18.76
N PHE A 112 -1.52 4.03 17.53
CA PHE A 112 -0.97 4.83 16.42
C PHE A 112 -2.11 5.33 15.49
N PRO A 113 -2.75 6.48 15.79
CA PRO A 113 -3.98 6.89 15.12
C PRO A 113 -3.84 7.11 13.61
N GLN A 114 -2.64 7.48 13.13
CA GLN A 114 -2.35 7.65 11.71
C GLN A 114 -2.60 6.36 10.89
N ALA A 115 -2.59 5.20 11.55
CA ALA A 115 -2.84 3.92 10.90
C ALA A 115 -4.33 3.62 10.63
N ARG A 116 -5.28 4.36 11.21
CA ARG A 116 -6.72 4.10 11.06
C ARG A 116 -7.18 4.20 9.61
N TRP A 117 -6.88 5.32 8.95
CA TRP A 117 -7.22 5.51 7.55
C TRP A 117 -6.57 4.42 6.68
N LEU A 118 -5.30 4.10 6.94
CA LEU A 118 -4.57 3.07 6.20
C LEU A 118 -5.20 1.69 6.36
N ALA A 119 -5.67 1.35 7.57
CA ALA A 119 -6.37 0.10 7.83
C ALA A 119 -7.67 0.00 7.01
N ALA A 120 -8.47 1.07 6.96
CA ALA A 120 -9.66 1.13 6.13
C ALA A 120 -9.31 1.06 4.63
N ALA A 121 -8.28 1.80 4.20
CA ALA A 121 -7.88 1.86 2.81
C ALA A 121 -7.38 0.52 2.28
N ALA A 122 -6.56 -0.19 3.06
CA ALA A 122 -6.08 -1.52 2.71
C ALA A 122 -7.21 -2.56 2.68
N TYR A 123 -8.18 -2.48 3.60
CA TYR A 123 -9.36 -3.34 3.59
C TYR A 123 -10.18 -3.16 2.30
N ASP A 124 -10.46 -1.91 1.94
CA ASP A 124 -11.21 -1.57 0.74
C ASP A 124 -10.46 -1.99 -0.53
N ARG A 125 -9.13 -1.84 -0.57
CA ARG A 125 -8.30 -2.35 -1.68
C ARG A 125 -8.42 -3.87 -1.81
N ARG A 126 -8.43 -4.61 -0.70
CA ARG A 126 -8.66 -6.06 -0.73
C ARG A 126 -10.03 -6.38 -1.32
N CYS A 127 -11.09 -5.72 -0.86
CA CYS A 127 -12.43 -5.91 -1.44
C CYS A 127 -12.44 -5.64 -2.95
N MET A 128 -11.83 -4.55 -3.39
CA MET A 128 -11.71 -4.20 -4.81
C MET A 128 -10.98 -5.28 -5.62
N TYR A 129 -9.80 -5.73 -5.17
CA TYR A 129 -9.06 -6.81 -5.84
C TYR A 129 -9.82 -8.14 -5.86
N GLU A 130 -10.65 -8.41 -4.84
CA GLU A 130 -11.56 -9.55 -4.78
C GLU A 130 -12.86 -9.35 -5.60
N GLY A 131 -13.03 -8.19 -6.27
CA GLY A 131 -14.22 -7.87 -7.07
C GLY A 131 -15.48 -7.52 -6.26
N ARG A 132 -15.34 -7.27 -4.96
CA ARG A 132 -16.42 -7.01 -4.00
C ARG A 132 -16.60 -5.52 -3.75
N PRO A 133 -17.79 -5.08 -3.29
CA PRO A 133 -17.96 -3.72 -2.80
C PRO A 133 -17.02 -3.42 -1.64
N GLN A 134 -16.44 -2.22 -1.65
CA GLN A 134 -15.61 -1.69 -0.57
C GLN A 134 -16.47 -1.21 0.59
N LYS A 135 -15.95 -1.26 1.82
CA LYS A 135 -16.71 -0.89 3.02
C LYS A 135 -16.71 0.63 3.21
N TYR A 136 -15.53 1.25 3.21
CA TYR A 136 -15.38 2.64 3.66
C TYR A 136 -15.42 3.66 2.51
N GLY A 137 -15.10 3.26 1.28
CA GLY A 137 -15.14 4.14 0.11
C GLY A 137 -13.80 4.82 -0.19
N THR A 138 -12.66 4.17 0.05
CA THR A 138 -11.33 4.79 -0.16
C THR A 138 -10.71 4.54 -1.53
N GLN A 139 -11.21 3.57 -2.31
CA GLN A 139 -10.60 3.13 -3.57
C GLN A 139 -11.27 3.76 -4.77
N PHE A 140 -10.44 4.34 -5.64
CA PHE A 140 -10.83 4.98 -6.89
C PHE A 140 -10.14 4.28 -8.05
N VAL A 141 -10.83 4.13 -9.18
CA VAL A 141 -10.29 3.49 -10.38
C VAL A 141 -10.65 4.26 -11.64
N PRO A 142 -9.80 4.25 -12.66
CA PRO A 142 -10.16 4.70 -14.00
C PRO A 142 -11.09 3.67 -14.68
N ASP A 143 -12.11 4.13 -15.39
CA ASP A 143 -12.97 3.28 -16.23
C ASP A 143 -12.73 3.49 -17.75
N GLY A 144 -11.76 4.33 -18.11
CA GLY A 144 -11.47 4.75 -19.49
C GLY A 144 -12.22 6.00 -19.96
N VAL A 145 -13.18 6.48 -19.17
CA VAL A 145 -13.94 7.73 -19.42
C VAL A 145 -13.76 8.71 -18.27
N ARG A 146 -13.71 8.22 -17.03
CA ARG A 146 -13.64 8.99 -15.80
C ARG A 146 -12.99 8.20 -14.66
N HIS A 147 -12.61 8.90 -13.61
CA HIS A 147 -12.27 8.29 -12.32
C HIS A 147 -13.56 8.00 -11.55
N ARG A 148 -13.71 6.77 -11.09
CA ARG A 148 -14.86 6.31 -10.30
C ARG A 148 -14.44 5.92 -8.90
N LEU A 149 -15.28 6.23 -7.93
CA LEU A 149 -15.28 5.51 -6.67
C LEU A 149 -15.70 4.06 -6.95
N TRP A 150 -14.93 3.09 -6.47
CA TRP A 150 -15.31 1.68 -6.58
C TRP A 150 -16.62 1.39 -5.84
N ASP A 151 -17.37 0.35 -6.25
CA ASP A 151 -18.66 0.00 -5.65
C ASP A 151 -18.58 -0.03 -4.12
N THR A 152 -19.47 0.68 -3.43
CA THR A 152 -19.48 0.78 -1.97
C THR A 152 -20.62 -0.04 -1.36
N ASP A 153 -20.38 -0.67 -0.22
CA ASP A 153 -21.42 -1.29 0.60
C ASP A 153 -22.41 -0.20 1.09
N PRO A 154 -23.69 -0.24 0.67
CA PRO A 154 -24.67 0.79 1.01
C PRO A 154 -25.05 0.78 2.50
N THR A 155 -24.70 -0.27 3.24
CA THR A 155 -25.00 -0.38 4.67
C THR A 155 -23.99 0.34 5.54
N THR A 156 -22.82 0.71 5.00
CA THR A 156 -21.79 1.40 5.78
C THR A 156 -22.16 2.87 5.98
N THR A 157 -22.27 3.25 7.25
CA THR A 157 -22.63 4.60 7.70
C THR A 157 -21.44 5.55 7.69
N ASP A 158 -21.71 6.86 7.64
CA ASP A 158 -20.63 7.86 7.76
C ASP A 158 -20.02 7.90 9.17
N ALA A 159 -20.75 7.43 10.20
CA ALA A 159 -20.19 7.25 11.54
C ALA A 159 -19.13 6.12 11.57
N GLU A 160 -19.39 5.00 10.88
CA GLU A 160 -18.39 3.95 10.70
C GLU A 160 -17.18 4.43 9.90
N ARG A 161 -17.37 5.26 8.86
CA ARG A 161 -16.25 5.88 8.11
C ARG A 161 -15.42 6.79 9.01
N ALA A 162 -16.08 7.67 9.76
CA ALA A 162 -15.41 8.60 10.67
C ALA A 162 -14.62 7.87 11.78
N ALA A 163 -15.09 6.72 12.28
CA ALA A 163 -14.36 5.92 13.26
C ALA A 163 -12.99 5.42 12.75
N TRP A 164 -12.79 5.36 11.43
CA TRP A 164 -11.54 5.00 10.78
C TRP A 164 -10.86 6.17 10.06
N ASP A 165 -11.20 7.41 10.42
CA ASP A 165 -10.68 8.64 9.81
C ASP A 165 -10.91 8.70 8.28
N VAL A 166 -11.97 8.05 7.79
CA VAL A 166 -12.40 8.13 6.38
C VAL A 166 -13.49 9.21 6.24
N PRO A 167 -13.38 10.12 5.25
CA PRO A 167 -14.43 11.10 4.99
C PRO A 167 -15.80 10.47 4.64
N PRO A 168 -16.91 11.20 4.83
CA PRO A 168 -18.24 10.75 4.44
C PRO A 168 -18.34 10.33 2.97
N LEU A 169 -19.27 9.42 2.63
CA LEU A 169 -19.42 8.90 1.27
C LEU A 169 -19.57 10.01 0.22
N ALA A 170 -20.33 11.06 0.55
CA ALA A 170 -20.53 12.20 -0.34
C ALA A 170 -19.22 12.94 -0.68
N ALA A 171 -18.24 12.98 0.25
CA ALA A 171 -16.94 13.57 -0.03
C ALA A 171 -16.10 12.70 -0.98
N GLN A 172 -16.18 11.37 -0.82
CA GLN A 172 -15.50 10.42 -1.69
C GLN A 172 -16.05 10.50 -3.13
N LEU A 173 -17.37 10.60 -3.29
CA LEU A 173 -17.99 10.79 -4.60
C LEU A 173 -17.52 12.09 -5.30
N ARG A 174 -17.48 13.21 -4.57
CA ARG A 174 -16.92 14.48 -5.08
C ARG A 174 -15.44 14.36 -5.45
N ARG A 175 -14.65 13.60 -4.68
CA ARG A 175 -13.25 13.34 -5.00
C ARG A 175 -13.12 12.59 -6.33
N ALA A 176 -13.97 11.60 -6.62
CA ALA A 176 -13.98 10.92 -7.91
C ALA A 176 -14.28 11.87 -9.07
N GLU A 177 -15.24 12.78 -8.90
CA GLU A 177 -15.56 13.83 -9.88
C GLU A 177 -14.39 14.82 -10.07
N GLU A 178 -13.67 15.16 -9.01
CA GLU A 178 -12.47 15.98 -9.10
C GLU A 178 -11.34 15.26 -9.84
N MET A 179 -11.02 14.02 -9.46
CA MET A 179 -10.02 13.19 -10.15
C MET A 179 -10.34 13.05 -11.64
N THR A 180 -11.63 12.97 -12.00
CA THR A 180 -12.05 12.94 -13.41
C THR A 180 -11.68 14.21 -14.17
N ARG A 181 -11.67 15.37 -13.50
CA ARG A 181 -11.31 16.66 -14.09
C ARG A 181 -9.81 16.92 -14.08
N THR A 182 -9.08 16.42 -13.07
CA THR A 182 -7.69 16.80 -12.81
C THR A 182 -6.67 15.74 -13.20
N GLU A 183 -7.06 14.47 -13.29
CA GLU A 183 -6.14 13.36 -13.52
C GLU A 183 -6.43 12.69 -14.87
N PRO A 184 -5.39 12.45 -15.70
CA PRO A 184 -5.57 11.81 -16.99
C PRO A 184 -5.99 10.34 -16.81
N GLN A 185 -6.75 9.82 -17.77
CA GLN A 185 -7.04 8.38 -17.82
C GLN A 185 -5.80 7.62 -18.29
N PRO A 186 -5.37 6.54 -17.60
CA PRO A 186 -4.32 5.68 -18.10
C PRO A 186 -4.82 4.85 -19.30
N PRO A 187 -3.91 4.27 -20.09
CA PRO A 187 -4.27 3.24 -21.06
C PRO A 187 -5.02 2.09 -20.37
N MET A 188 -6.12 1.65 -20.98
CA MET A 188 -6.95 0.57 -20.41
C MET A 188 -6.64 -0.82 -21.01
N THR A 189 -5.66 -0.91 -21.93
CA THR A 189 -5.26 -2.13 -22.62
C THR A 189 -4.92 -3.24 -21.62
N ASP A 190 -4.07 -2.91 -20.65
CA ASP A 190 -3.53 -3.84 -19.66
C ASP A 190 -4.28 -3.77 -18.32
N ALA A 191 -5.50 -3.21 -18.32
CA ALA A 191 -6.34 -3.18 -17.13
C ALA A 191 -6.54 -4.61 -16.57
N PRO A 192 -6.45 -4.80 -15.25
CA PRO A 192 -6.55 -6.12 -14.64
C PRO A 192 -7.96 -6.71 -14.80
N ALA A 193 -8.05 -8.04 -14.75
CA ALA A 193 -9.31 -8.76 -14.99
C ALA A 193 -10.44 -8.32 -14.04
N TRP A 194 -10.12 -8.05 -12.76
CA TRP A 194 -11.10 -7.56 -11.78
C TRP A 194 -11.68 -6.19 -12.17
N LEU A 195 -10.87 -5.30 -12.76
CA LEU A 195 -11.31 -3.99 -13.22
C LEU A 195 -12.16 -4.11 -14.49
N LYS A 196 -11.71 -4.92 -15.46
CA LYS A 196 -12.47 -5.22 -16.70
C LYS A 196 -13.85 -5.77 -16.38
N ALA A 197 -13.94 -6.71 -15.42
CA ALA A 197 -15.21 -7.28 -14.98
C ALA A 197 -16.15 -6.24 -14.34
N ALA A 198 -15.60 -5.32 -13.53
CA ALA A 198 -16.39 -4.25 -12.92
C ALA A 198 -16.87 -3.22 -13.94
N ILE A 199 -16.03 -2.80 -14.89
CA ILE A 199 -16.43 -1.90 -15.98
C ILE A 199 -17.58 -2.49 -16.79
N ALA A 200 -17.51 -3.77 -17.13
CA ALA A 200 -18.58 -4.48 -17.83
C ALA A 200 -19.88 -4.55 -17.00
N ARG A 201 -19.79 -4.67 -15.67
CA ARG A 201 -20.95 -4.62 -14.77
C ARG A 201 -21.57 -3.22 -14.77
N TRP A 202 -20.77 -2.17 -14.61
CA TRP A 202 -21.26 -0.79 -14.60
C TRP A 202 -21.92 -0.38 -15.91
N GLY A 203 -21.39 -0.84 -17.05
CA GLY A 203 -21.97 -0.57 -18.37
C GLY A 203 -23.32 -1.24 -18.62
N LYS A 204 -23.71 -2.26 -17.84
CA LYS A 204 -25.03 -2.91 -17.92
C LYS A 204 -26.07 -2.27 -16.99
N SER A 205 -25.63 -1.47 -16.03
CA SER A 205 -26.47 -0.87 -15.00
C SER A 205 -26.82 0.60 -15.26
N GLY A 206 -26.28 1.20 -16.33
CA GLY A 206 -26.60 2.55 -16.80
C GLY A 206 -27.29 2.49 -18.15
#